data_AF-A0A7J9GW45-F1
#
_entry.id   AF-A0A7J9GW45-F1
#
_cell.length_a   1.000
_cell.length_b   1.000
_cell.length_c   1.000
_cell.angle_alpha   90.00
_cell.angle_beta   90.00
_cell.angle_gamma   90.00
#
_symmetry.space_group_name_H-M   'P 1'
#
loop_
_entity.id
_entity.type
_entity.pdbx_description
1 polymer ?
#
loop_
_entity_poly.entity_id
_entity_poly.type
_entity_poly.pdbx_seq_one_letter_code
_entity_poly.pdbx_strand_id
1 'polypeptide(L)'
;MCKSNPSACLKTLFAKASALYFQLRFSNSSVPTAAPSFSTSASPSMAATDSPLTTKVCIIGSGPAAHTAAIYAARAELKPILFEGWMANDIAPGGQLTTTSDVENFPGFPDGIMGSELMERCRNQSLRFGTTIFTETVNKVDFSSSPFKIFADSKTVLADSVIVATGAVAKRLNFPGSGDGLGGFWNRGISACAVCDGAAPIFREKSLAVIGGGDSAMEESTFLTKYGSKVYIIHRRDTFRAS
;
A
#
# COMPACT_ATOMS: atom_id res chain seq x y z
N MET A 1 -20.24 9.41 -54.61
CA MET A 1 -18.88 9.41 -55.19
C MET A 1 -17.87 9.58 -54.06
N CYS A 2 -16.87 8.71 -54.01
CA CYS A 2 -15.94 8.50 -52.90
C CYS A 2 -14.60 9.21 -53.18
N LYS A 3 -13.97 9.76 -52.11
CA LYS A 3 -12.52 9.85 -51.80
C LYS A 3 -11.57 10.78 -52.59
N SER A 4 -10.89 11.65 -51.82
CA SER A 4 -9.41 11.85 -51.77
C SER A 4 -9.07 13.12 -50.95
N ASN A 5 -8.02 13.27 -50.13
CA ASN A 5 -7.01 12.42 -49.49
C ASN A 5 -6.30 13.30 -48.41
N PRO A 6 -6.23 12.94 -47.11
CA PRO A 6 -5.73 13.82 -46.02
C PRO A 6 -4.19 14.00 -45.93
N SER A 7 -3.44 13.46 -46.89
CA SER A 7 -1.97 13.40 -46.86
C SER A 7 -1.26 14.67 -47.38
N ALA A 8 -2.00 15.70 -47.77
CA ALA A 8 -1.45 16.95 -48.30
C ALA A 8 -1.17 18.03 -47.24
N CYS A 9 -1.65 17.86 -45.99
CA CYS A 9 -1.51 18.88 -44.95
C CYS A 9 -0.27 18.67 -44.03
N LEU A 10 0.40 17.52 -44.12
CA LEU A 10 1.52 17.16 -43.22
C LEU A 10 2.92 17.45 -43.80
N LYS A 11 3.03 17.84 -45.08
CA LYS A 11 4.32 18.08 -45.75
C LYS A 11 4.83 19.52 -45.69
N THR A 12 4.05 20.45 -45.13
CA THR A 12 4.41 21.88 -45.07
C THR A 12 5.00 22.30 -43.72
N LEU A 13 5.06 21.39 -42.74
CA LEU A 13 5.60 21.66 -41.40
C LEU A 13 7.05 21.17 -41.17
N PHE A 14 7.62 20.39 -42.09
CA PHE A 14 9.01 19.88 -41.97
C PHE A 14 10.06 20.65 -42.80
N ALA A 15 9.66 21.67 -43.58
CA ALA A 15 10.57 22.42 -44.45
C ALA A 15 11.16 23.70 -43.83
N LYS A 16 10.97 23.94 -42.53
CA LYS A 16 11.45 25.16 -41.82
C LYS A 16 12.50 24.91 -40.72
N ALA A 17 13.01 23.68 -40.56
CA ALA A 17 13.96 23.35 -39.50
C ALA A 17 15.42 23.10 -39.97
N SER A 18 15.73 23.16 -41.27
CA SER A 18 17.07 22.85 -41.79
C SER A 18 17.89 24.05 -42.29
N ALA A 19 17.48 25.28 -41.99
CA ALA A 19 18.16 26.49 -42.46
C ALA A 19 18.86 27.31 -41.35
N LEU A 20 19.10 26.72 -40.18
CA LEU A 20 19.76 27.39 -39.04
C LEU A 20 21.06 26.72 -38.58
N TYR A 21 21.63 25.86 -39.43
CA TYR A 21 22.84 25.09 -39.11
C TYR A 21 23.84 25.15 -40.27
N PHE A 22 24.12 26.35 -40.80
CA PHE A 22 25.27 26.51 -41.70
C PHE A 22 25.81 27.94 -41.63
N GLN A 23 27.05 28.05 -41.15
CA GLN A 23 27.99 29.16 -41.28
C GLN A 23 27.78 30.42 -40.45
N LEU A 24 28.63 30.56 -39.42
CA LEU A 24 29.40 31.74 -38.97
C LEU A 24 30.14 31.24 -37.70
N ARG A 25 31.47 31.25 -37.54
CA ARG A 25 32.60 31.90 -38.21
C ARG A 25 33.92 31.18 -37.87
N PHE A 26 34.83 31.23 -38.84
CA PHE A 26 36.27 31.50 -38.80
C PHE A 26 37.22 30.92 -37.73
N SER A 27 38.35 30.48 -38.29
CA SER A 27 39.59 29.97 -37.74
C SER A 27 40.33 30.89 -36.77
N ASN A 28 41.05 30.30 -35.82
CA ASN A 28 42.52 30.44 -35.78
C ASN A 28 43.19 29.34 -34.95
N SER A 29 44.39 29.01 -35.40
CA SER A 29 45.32 27.96 -34.99
C SER A 29 46.06 28.22 -33.67
N SER A 30 46.31 27.17 -32.87
CA SER A 30 47.62 26.71 -32.35
C SER A 30 47.47 25.82 -31.09
N VAL A 31 48.22 24.70 -31.07
CA VAL A 31 48.41 23.69 -30.00
C VAL A 31 49.69 24.14 -29.24
N PRO A 32 49.97 23.86 -27.92
CA PRO A 32 49.80 22.55 -27.27
C PRO A 32 49.55 22.48 -25.73
N THR A 33 49.34 21.22 -25.28
CA THR A 33 49.73 20.62 -23.97
C THR A 33 49.10 21.11 -22.66
N ALA A 34 48.28 20.24 -22.04
CA ALA A 34 48.56 19.60 -20.73
C ALA A 34 47.29 18.88 -20.23
N ALA A 35 47.41 17.59 -19.87
CA ALA A 35 46.34 16.83 -19.24
C ALA A 35 46.19 17.25 -17.76
N PRO A 36 44.97 17.51 -17.25
CA PRO A 36 44.77 17.56 -15.81
C PRO A 36 44.52 16.14 -15.30
N SER A 37 45.35 15.73 -14.37
CA SER A 37 45.18 14.56 -13.51
C SER A 37 43.87 14.66 -12.74
N PHE A 38 42.98 13.69 -12.93
CA PHE A 38 41.84 13.50 -12.02
C PHE A 38 42.39 12.98 -10.68
N SER A 39 42.51 13.88 -9.71
CA SER A 39 42.64 13.50 -8.31
C SER A 39 41.30 12.92 -7.86
N THR A 40 41.29 11.63 -7.55
CA THR A 40 40.20 10.95 -6.86
C THR A 40 40.08 11.53 -5.45
N SER A 41 39.26 12.56 -5.28
CA SER A 41 38.74 12.92 -3.97
C SER A 41 37.70 11.87 -3.59
N ALA A 42 38.11 10.92 -2.74
CA ALA A 42 37.19 10.05 -2.04
C ALA A 42 36.16 10.94 -1.33
N SER A 43 34.90 10.84 -1.76
CA SER A 43 33.79 11.50 -1.08
C SER A 43 33.69 10.90 0.33
N PRO A 44 33.66 11.70 1.40
CA PRO A 44 33.41 11.18 2.73
C PRO A 44 31.99 10.60 2.74
N SER A 45 31.91 9.29 3.00
CA SER A 45 30.67 8.56 3.28
C SER A 45 29.82 9.37 4.26
N MET A 46 28.59 9.70 3.86
CA MET A 46 27.60 10.30 4.75
C MET A 46 27.21 9.28 5.82
N ALA A 47 27.98 9.22 6.90
CA ALA A 47 27.50 8.70 8.16
C ALA A 47 26.53 9.76 8.73
N ALA A 48 25.25 9.62 8.39
CA ALA A 48 24.19 10.36 9.06
C ALA A 48 24.29 10.00 10.55
N THR A 49 24.75 10.95 11.34
CA THR A 49 24.76 10.84 12.80
C THR A 49 23.36 11.19 13.27
N ASP A 50 22.37 10.37 12.92
CA ASP A 50 20.99 10.59 13.36
C ASP A 50 20.85 9.93 14.73
N SER A 51 20.85 10.77 15.76
CA SER A 51 20.59 10.32 17.13
C SER A 51 19.23 9.61 17.17
N PRO A 52 19.11 8.49 17.91
CA PRO A 52 17.87 7.74 17.92
C PRO A 52 16.73 8.58 18.52
N LEU A 53 15.57 8.55 17.86
CA LEU A 53 14.35 9.16 18.37
C LEU A 53 13.93 8.45 19.66
N THR A 54 13.37 9.19 20.61
CA THR A 54 12.87 8.61 21.87
C THR A 54 11.38 8.86 22.01
N THR A 55 10.64 7.86 22.51
CA THR A 55 9.20 8.00 22.78
C THR A 55 8.77 7.11 23.95
N LYS A 56 7.67 7.49 24.61
CA LYS A 56 7.02 6.62 25.60
C LYS A 56 6.36 5.41 24.94
N VAL A 57 5.79 5.59 23.74
CA VAL A 57 5.03 4.56 23.04
C VAL A 57 5.37 4.59 21.55
N CYS A 58 5.93 3.50 21.05
CA CYS A 58 6.06 3.27 19.61
C CYS A 58 4.97 2.31 19.12
N ILE A 59 4.31 2.65 18.02
CA ILE A 59 3.22 1.87 17.42
C ILE A 59 3.69 1.38 16.05
N ILE A 60 3.60 0.09 15.79
CA ILE A 60 4.02 -0.54 14.53
C ILE A 60 2.79 -1.03 13.79
N GLY A 61 2.47 -0.43 12.65
CA GLY A 61 1.29 -0.70 11.83
C GLY A 61 0.40 0.52 11.67
N SER A 62 -0.58 0.43 10.76
CA SER A 62 -1.47 1.55 10.36
C SER A 62 -2.92 1.15 10.17
N GLY A 63 -3.33 -0.03 10.63
CA GLY A 63 -4.75 -0.40 10.62
C GLY A 63 -5.58 0.37 11.66
N PRO A 64 -6.89 0.07 11.76
CA PRO A 64 -7.77 0.65 12.78
C PRO A 64 -7.22 0.53 14.21
N ALA A 65 -6.59 -0.61 14.53
CA ALA A 65 -5.97 -0.84 15.84
C ALA A 65 -4.84 0.15 16.14
N ALA A 66 -3.94 0.36 15.18
CA ALA A 66 -2.80 1.25 15.35
C ALA A 66 -3.23 2.71 15.51
N HIS A 67 -4.13 3.18 14.64
CA HIS A 67 -4.65 4.55 14.74
C HIS A 67 -5.50 4.77 15.99
N THR A 68 -6.30 3.79 16.42
CA THR A 68 -7.04 3.90 17.68
C THR A 68 -6.07 4.00 18.86
N ALA A 69 -5.03 3.16 18.91
CA ALA A 69 -4.00 3.24 19.94
C ALA A 69 -3.28 4.60 19.93
N ALA A 70 -2.94 5.11 18.73
CA ALA A 70 -2.29 6.40 18.56
C ALA A 70 -3.17 7.56 19.04
N ILE A 71 -4.45 7.57 18.69
CA ILE A 71 -5.42 8.58 19.14
C ILE A 71 -5.44 8.65 20.67
N TYR A 72 -5.53 7.50 21.35
CA TYR A 72 -5.58 7.48 22.81
C TYR A 72 -4.24 7.85 23.45
N ALA A 73 -3.12 7.31 22.96
CA ALA A 73 -1.79 7.63 23.47
C ALA A 73 -1.44 9.11 23.28
N ALA A 74 -1.81 9.70 22.14
CA ALA A 74 -1.59 11.11 21.85
C ALA A 74 -2.46 12.01 22.75
N ARG A 75 -3.74 11.66 22.95
CA ARG A 75 -4.63 12.36 23.88
C ARG A 75 -4.19 12.27 25.35
N ALA A 76 -3.48 11.22 25.72
CA ALA A 76 -2.85 11.06 27.03
C ALA A 76 -1.47 11.74 27.11
N GLU A 77 -1.12 12.59 26.14
CA GLU A 77 0.13 13.36 26.07
C GLU A 77 1.41 12.50 26.04
N LEU A 78 1.32 11.24 25.61
CA LEU A 78 2.48 10.33 25.51
C LEU A 78 3.34 10.54 24.26
N LYS A 79 2.92 11.46 23.37
CA LYS A 79 3.61 11.81 22.11
C LYS A 79 4.04 10.55 21.32
N PRO A 80 3.09 9.69 20.91
CA PRO A 80 3.39 8.42 20.27
C PRO A 80 4.06 8.62 18.91
N ILE A 81 5.01 7.73 18.60
CA ILE A 81 5.55 7.56 17.25
C ILE A 81 4.88 6.34 16.62
N LEU A 82 4.26 6.52 15.45
CA LEU A 82 3.62 5.45 14.68
C LEU A 82 4.37 5.24 13.36
N PHE A 83 4.75 4.01 13.07
CA PHE A 83 5.26 3.60 11.76
C PHE A 83 4.14 3.00 10.93
N GLU A 84 3.71 3.70 9.88
CA GLU A 84 2.56 3.28 9.07
C GLU A 84 2.91 2.27 7.97
N GLY A 85 4.20 2.05 7.74
CA GLY A 85 4.72 1.22 6.65
C GLY A 85 4.80 1.97 5.32
N TRP A 86 5.70 1.55 4.45
CA TRP A 86 5.63 1.86 3.01
C TRP A 86 5.40 0.54 2.27
N MET A 87 4.15 0.32 1.83
CA MET A 87 3.71 -0.94 1.21
C MET A 87 4.10 -2.19 2.02
N ALA A 88 4.05 -2.10 3.36
CA ALA A 88 4.40 -3.21 4.23
C ALA A 88 3.43 -4.38 4.00
N ASN A 89 3.96 -5.58 3.76
CA ASN A 89 3.19 -6.77 3.36
C ASN A 89 2.33 -6.55 2.10
N ASP A 90 2.79 -5.72 1.16
CA ASP A 90 2.08 -5.33 -0.07
C ASP A 90 0.72 -4.64 0.18
N ILE A 91 0.55 -4.04 1.36
CA ILE A 91 -0.64 -3.29 1.75
C ILE A 91 -0.27 -1.82 1.98
N ALA A 92 -1.08 -0.92 1.43
CA ALA A 92 -0.90 0.52 1.61
C ALA A 92 -1.07 0.93 3.09
N PRO A 93 -0.51 2.08 3.51
CA PRO A 93 -0.81 2.66 4.82
C PRO A 93 -2.32 2.76 5.04
N GLY A 94 -2.80 2.25 6.18
CA GLY A 94 -4.24 2.09 6.46
C GLY A 94 -4.66 0.62 6.62
N GLY A 95 -3.85 -0.34 6.12
CA GLY A 95 -4.10 -1.77 6.31
C GLY A 95 -5.19 -2.33 5.38
N GLN A 96 -5.75 -3.50 5.70
CA GLN A 96 -6.62 -4.25 4.78
C GLN A 96 -7.86 -3.49 4.28
N LEU A 97 -8.36 -2.52 5.06
CA LEU A 97 -9.50 -1.68 4.66
C LEU A 97 -9.21 -0.83 3.41
N THR A 98 -7.95 -0.56 3.07
CA THR A 98 -7.61 0.14 1.82
C THR A 98 -7.82 -0.74 0.58
N THR A 99 -8.08 -2.04 0.76
CA THR A 99 -8.26 -3.01 -0.34
C THR A 99 -9.71 -3.38 -0.60
N THR A 100 -10.65 -2.84 0.19
CA THR A 100 -12.10 -2.98 0.00
C THR A 100 -12.72 -1.66 -0.46
N SER A 101 -13.90 -1.73 -1.08
CA SER A 101 -14.70 -0.54 -1.40
C SER A 101 -15.50 -0.11 -0.17
N ASP A 102 -16.60 -0.80 0.12
CA ASP A 102 -17.64 -0.33 1.04
C ASP A 102 -17.54 -1.04 2.39
N VAL A 103 -17.59 -0.25 3.46
CA VAL A 103 -17.58 -0.71 4.85
C VAL A 103 -18.92 -0.36 5.49
N GLU A 104 -19.76 -1.38 5.64
CA GLU A 104 -21.15 -1.25 6.13
C GLU A 104 -21.32 -1.62 7.61
N ASN A 105 -20.26 -2.13 8.23
CA ASN A 105 -20.29 -2.71 9.58
C ASN A 105 -19.37 -2.00 10.58
N PHE A 106 -18.90 -0.79 10.25
CA PHE A 106 -18.19 0.06 11.20
C PHE A 106 -19.18 1.04 11.85
N PRO A 107 -19.36 1.01 13.18
CA PRO A 107 -20.35 1.85 13.85
C PRO A 107 -20.04 3.34 13.70
N GLY A 108 -21.07 4.13 13.42
CA GLY A 108 -20.96 5.59 13.19
C GLY A 108 -21.13 6.01 11.73
N PHE A 109 -21.23 5.05 10.81
CA PHE A 109 -21.46 5.28 9.38
C PHE A 109 -22.75 4.55 8.94
N PRO A 110 -23.94 5.15 9.15
CA PRO A 110 -25.21 4.50 8.86
C PRO A 110 -25.46 4.24 7.37
N ASP A 111 -24.80 5.02 6.50
CA ASP A 111 -24.89 4.91 5.04
C ASP A 111 -23.66 4.22 4.42
N GLY A 112 -22.86 3.54 5.26
CA GLY A 112 -21.56 2.99 4.87
C GLY A 112 -20.48 4.05 4.70
N ILE A 113 -19.24 3.61 4.47
CA ILE A 113 -18.10 4.47 4.15
C ILE A 113 -17.08 3.70 3.30
N MET A 114 -16.37 4.39 2.40
CA MET A 114 -15.27 3.77 1.68
C MET A 114 -14.13 3.38 2.64
N GLY A 115 -13.58 2.17 2.49
CA GLY A 115 -12.53 1.67 3.38
C GLY A 115 -11.28 2.55 3.42
N SER A 116 -10.87 3.09 2.27
CA SER A 116 -9.78 4.08 2.18
C SER A 116 -10.11 5.39 2.91
N GLU A 117 -11.33 5.91 2.76
CA GLU A 117 -11.80 7.13 3.41
C GLU A 117 -11.86 6.96 4.94
N LEU A 118 -12.36 5.82 5.42
CA LEU A 118 -12.36 5.48 6.84
C LEU A 118 -10.94 5.55 7.42
N MET A 119 -9.97 4.95 6.73
CA MET A 119 -8.58 4.95 7.20
C MET A 119 -7.91 6.31 7.11
N GLU A 120 -8.23 7.13 6.11
CA GLU A 120 -7.80 8.53 6.05
C GLU A 120 -8.32 9.33 7.25
N ARG A 121 -9.60 9.14 7.61
CA ARG A 121 -10.19 9.78 8.81
C ARG A 121 -9.48 9.35 10.09
N CYS A 122 -9.17 8.06 10.24
CA CYS A 122 -8.39 7.55 11.39
C CYS A 122 -6.98 8.17 11.46
N ARG A 123 -6.29 8.27 10.31
CA ARG A 123 -4.97 8.90 10.21
C ARG A 123 -5.00 10.37 10.59
N ASN A 124 -5.95 11.12 10.03
CA ASN A 124 -6.14 12.54 10.32
C ASN A 124 -6.48 12.79 11.80
N GLN A 125 -7.27 11.91 12.42
CA GLN A 125 -7.56 12.01 13.86
C GLN A 125 -6.31 11.73 14.71
N SER A 126 -5.44 10.81 14.31
CA SER A 126 -4.17 10.53 14.98
C SER A 126 -3.23 11.75 14.93
N LEU A 127 -3.08 12.36 13.74
CA LEU A 127 -2.28 13.57 13.53
C LEU A 127 -2.83 14.75 14.33
N ARG A 128 -4.15 14.94 14.35
CA ARG A 128 -4.83 16.02 15.08
C ARG A 128 -4.45 16.07 16.56
N PHE A 129 -4.24 14.92 17.20
CA PHE A 129 -3.86 14.85 18.62
C PHE A 129 -2.34 14.82 18.86
N GLY A 130 -1.52 14.91 17.82
CA GLY A 130 -0.06 15.02 17.95
C GLY A 130 0.71 13.70 17.83
N THR A 131 0.11 12.66 17.22
CA THR A 131 0.88 11.47 16.81
C THR A 131 1.91 11.87 15.76
N THR A 132 3.16 11.48 15.94
CA THR A 132 4.18 11.57 14.88
C THR A 132 4.11 10.31 14.03
N ILE A 133 3.80 10.45 12.74
CA ILE A 133 3.63 9.33 11.82
C ILE A 133 4.79 9.30 10.83
N PHE A 134 5.45 8.14 10.71
CA PHE A 134 6.47 7.88 9.70
C PHE A 134 5.98 6.86 8.69
N THR A 135 6.02 7.23 7.41
CA THR A 135 5.74 6.34 6.28
C THR A 135 6.96 5.48 5.96
N GLU A 136 7.35 4.64 6.92
CA GLU A 136 8.46 3.71 6.81
C GLU A 136 8.07 2.36 7.39
N THR A 137 8.65 1.30 6.83
CA THR A 137 8.44 -0.07 7.31
C THR A 137 9.47 -0.40 8.38
N VAL A 138 9.00 -0.81 9.57
CA VAL A 138 9.87 -1.37 10.60
C VAL A 138 10.37 -2.73 10.11
N ASN A 139 11.68 -2.87 9.97
CA ASN A 139 12.33 -4.08 9.45
C ASN A 139 12.89 -4.97 10.58
N LYS A 140 13.15 -4.39 11.76
CA LYS A 140 13.72 -5.11 12.90
C LYS A 140 13.30 -4.49 14.22
N VAL A 141 13.19 -5.32 15.26
CA VAL A 141 13.01 -4.91 16.65
C VAL A 141 13.99 -5.65 17.55
N ASP A 142 14.39 -5.00 18.65
CA ASP A 142 15.15 -5.59 19.74
C ASP A 142 14.38 -5.37 21.06
N PHE A 143 13.80 -6.46 21.56
CA PHE A 143 13.03 -6.49 22.81
C PHE A 143 13.82 -7.07 24.00
N SER A 144 15.14 -7.30 23.83
CA SER A 144 15.97 -7.91 24.87
C SER A 144 16.27 -6.96 26.05
N SER A 145 16.10 -5.65 25.87
CA SER A 145 16.37 -4.61 26.86
C SER A 145 15.33 -3.48 26.81
N SER A 146 15.20 -2.72 27.90
CA SER A 146 14.41 -1.49 27.95
C SER A 146 15.34 -0.27 28.04
N PRO A 147 15.12 0.82 27.26
CA PRO A 147 14.06 0.96 26.25
C PRO A 147 14.26 0.04 25.04
N PHE A 148 13.14 -0.38 24.45
CA PHE A 148 13.11 -1.24 23.27
C PHE A 148 13.65 -0.50 22.05
N LYS A 149 14.30 -1.21 21.13
CA LYS A 149 14.83 -0.59 19.89
C LYS A 149 14.02 -1.03 18.69
N ILE A 150 13.60 -0.07 17.88
CA ILE A 150 12.79 -0.27 16.69
C ILE A 150 13.57 0.34 15.52
N PHE A 151 13.80 -0.46 14.48
CA PHE A 151 14.60 -0.09 13.32
C PHE A 151 13.71 -0.05 12.07
N ALA A 152 13.75 1.08 11.39
CA ALA A 152 13.22 1.28 10.05
C ALA A 152 14.38 1.59 9.10
N ASP A 153 14.10 1.88 7.83
CA ASP A 153 15.14 2.08 6.82
C ASP A 153 16.00 3.32 7.10
N SER A 154 15.39 4.41 7.55
CA SER A 154 16.11 5.66 7.84
C SER A 154 16.14 6.04 9.32
N LYS A 155 15.40 5.33 10.18
CA LYS A 155 15.18 5.75 11.57
C LYS A 155 15.41 4.63 12.57
N THR A 156 15.97 5.00 13.72
CA THR A 156 15.98 4.18 14.92
C THR A 156 15.18 4.87 16.02
N VAL A 157 14.26 4.15 16.64
CA VAL A 157 13.46 4.62 17.78
C VAL A 157 13.79 3.80 19.02
N LEU A 158 14.03 4.49 20.13
CA LEU A 158 14.05 3.92 21.48
C LEU A 158 12.68 4.18 22.13
N ALA A 159 12.00 3.12 22.56
CA ALA A 159 10.65 3.22 23.12
C ALA A 159 10.54 2.53 24.49
N ASP A 160 9.92 3.21 25.46
CA ASP A 160 9.62 2.59 26.77
C ASP A 160 8.60 1.45 26.62
N SER A 161 7.69 1.56 25.65
CA SER A 161 6.69 0.55 25.31
C SER A 161 6.45 0.48 23.80
N VAL A 162 6.01 -0.69 23.32
CA VAL A 162 5.72 -0.95 21.90
C VAL A 162 4.35 -1.60 21.75
N ILE A 163 3.54 -1.07 20.82
CA ILE A 163 2.28 -1.67 20.40
C ILE A 163 2.48 -2.27 19.00
N VAL A 164 2.40 -3.60 18.92
CA VAL A 164 2.44 -4.32 17.64
C VAL A 164 1.02 -4.43 17.10
N ALA A 165 0.71 -3.63 16.09
CA ALA A 165 -0.58 -3.55 15.41
C ALA A 165 -0.42 -3.73 13.89
N THR A 166 0.50 -4.62 13.49
CA THR A 166 0.87 -4.89 12.09
C THR A 166 -0.19 -5.65 11.30
N GLY A 167 -1.22 -6.17 11.98
CA GLY A 167 -2.35 -6.86 11.38
C GLY A 167 -1.97 -8.20 10.76
N ALA A 168 -2.75 -8.58 9.75
CA ALA A 168 -2.55 -9.77 8.93
C ALA A 168 -3.03 -9.47 7.51
N VAL A 169 -2.71 -10.36 6.56
CA VAL A 169 -3.17 -10.26 5.18
C VAL A 169 -3.90 -11.55 4.82
N ALA A 170 -5.11 -11.43 4.29
CA ALA A 170 -5.85 -12.57 3.76
C ALA A 170 -5.04 -13.25 2.64
N LYS A 171 -4.85 -14.57 2.74
CA LYS A 171 -4.12 -15.32 1.72
C LYS A 171 -4.95 -15.40 0.45
N ARG A 172 -4.38 -14.93 -0.67
CA ARG A 172 -5.01 -14.96 -1.99
C ARG A 172 -4.26 -15.92 -2.91
N LEU A 173 -4.98 -16.46 -3.90
CA LEU A 173 -4.38 -17.23 -4.98
C LEU A 173 -4.19 -16.33 -6.20
N ASN A 174 -3.09 -16.55 -6.92
CA ASN A 174 -2.83 -15.89 -8.18
C ASN A 174 -3.25 -16.81 -9.34
N PHE A 175 -4.21 -16.38 -10.15
CA PHE A 175 -4.66 -17.07 -11.35
C PHE A 175 -5.21 -16.05 -12.37
N PRO A 176 -5.32 -16.40 -13.66
CA PRO A 176 -5.89 -15.48 -14.67
C PRO A 176 -7.25 -14.94 -14.24
N GLY A 177 -7.36 -13.61 -14.09
CA GLY A 177 -8.56 -12.92 -13.62
C GLY A 177 -8.66 -12.68 -12.11
N SER A 178 -7.72 -13.15 -11.28
CA SER A 178 -7.81 -13.00 -9.80
C SER A 178 -7.50 -11.59 -9.28
N GLY A 179 -6.83 -10.74 -10.07
CA GLY A 179 -6.42 -9.38 -9.69
C GLY A 179 -7.49 -8.32 -9.88
N ASP A 180 -7.11 -7.05 -9.69
CA ASP A 180 -7.94 -5.84 -9.81
C ASP A 180 -7.77 -5.08 -11.14
N GLY A 181 -6.73 -5.40 -11.91
CA GLY A 181 -6.44 -4.78 -13.22
C GLY A 181 -7.44 -5.10 -14.35
N LEU A 182 -7.06 -4.76 -15.58
CA LEU A 182 -7.88 -5.00 -16.77
C LEU A 182 -8.12 -6.50 -16.96
N GLY A 183 -9.39 -6.92 -16.95
CA GLY A 183 -9.78 -8.34 -17.01
C GLY A 183 -9.74 -9.10 -15.68
N GLY A 184 -9.43 -8.42 -14.57
CA GLY A 184 -9.50 -8.98 -13.21
C GLY A 184 -10.90 -8.91 -12.58
N PHE A 185 -11.15 -9.65 -11.52
CA PHE A 185 -12.44 -9.68 -10.82
C PHE A 185 -12.37 -9.39 -9.31
N TRP A 186 -11.20 -8.99 -8.78
CA TRP A 186 -11.08 -8.51 -7.41
C TRP A 186 -12.00 -7.31 -7.16
N ASN A 187 -12.76 -7.30 -6.06
CA ASN A 187 -13.83 -6.34 -5.75
C ASN A 187 -14.94 -6.23 -6.82
N ARG A 188 -15.02 -7.16 -7.77
CA ARG A 188 -16.03 -7.25 -8.83
C ARG A 188 -16.67 -8.64 -8.91
N GLY A 189 -16.56 -9.42 -7.84
CA GLY A 189 -17.04 -10.79 -7.74
C GLY A 189 -16.10 -11.70 -6.94
N ILE A 190 -14.80 -11.39 -6.90
CA ILE A 190 -13.83 -12.06 -6.03
C ILE A 190 -13.63 -11.23 -4.75
N SER A 191 -13.75 -11.89 -3.60
CA SER A 191 -13.50 -11.36 -2.26
C SER A 191 -12.68 -12.37 -1.44
N ALA A 192 -12.09 -11.90 -0.34
CA ALA A 192 -11.47 -12.76 0.69
C ALA A 192 -12.12 -12.60 2.08
N CYS A 193 -13.34 -12.05 2.15
CA CYS A 193 -14.11 -11.97 3.39
C CYS A 193 -15.60 -12.17 3.10
N ALA A 194 -16.11 -13.40 3.25
CA ALA A 194 -17.53 -13.68 3.01
C ALA A 194 -18.47 -12.88 3.92
N VAL A 195 -18.09 -12.67 5.18
CA VAL A 195 -18.91 -11.91 6.15
C VAL A 195 -19.02 -10.44 5.78
N CYS A 196 -17.98 -9.88 5.17
CA CYS A 196 -17.94 -8.49 4.73
C CYS A 196 -18.89 -8.28 3.54
N ASP A 197 -18.77 -9.12 2.52
CA ASP A 197 -19.35 -8.81 1.20
C ASP A 197 -20.54 -9.70 0.84
N GLY A 198 -20.79 -10.81 1.56
CA GLY A 198 -21.76 -11.83 1.18
C GLY A 198 -23.19 -11.32 1.04
N ALA A 199 -23.55 -10.23 1.75
CA ALA A 199 -24.86 -9.59 1.65
C ALA A 199 -24.99 -8.64 0.45
N ALA A 200 -23.90 -8.32 -0.25
CA ALA A 200 -23.91 -7.36 -1.34
C ALA A 200 -24.84 -7.82 -2.50
N PRO A 201 -25.58 -6.90 -3.16
CA PRO A 201 -26.59 -7.25 -4.16
C PRO A 201 -26.07 -8.13 -5.31
N ILE A 202 -24.79 -8.01 -5.67
CA ILE A 202 -24.17 -8.78 -6.76
C ILE A 202 -24.18 -10.30 -6.51
N PHE A 203 -24.21 -10.74 -5.25
CA PHE A 203 -24.15 -12.16 -4.87
C PHE A 203 -25.52 -12.78 -4.60
N ARG A 204 -26.58 -11.97 -4.51
CA ARG A 204 -27.91 -12.43 -4.11
C ARG A 204 -28.54 -13.37 -5.14
N GLU A 205 -29.02 -14.52 -4.67
CA GLU A 205 -29.58 -15.61 -5.49
C GLU A 205 -28.65 -16.13 -6.60
N LYS A 206 -27.33 -15.87 -6.48
CA LYS A 206 -26.33 -16.38 -7.43
C LYS A 206 -25.64 -17.64 -6.90
N SER A 207 -25.06 -18.41 -7.81
CA SER A 207 -24.14 -19.48 -7.45
C SER A 207 -22.82 -18.87 -7.00
N LEU A 208 -22.39 -19.23 -5.78
CA LEU A 208 -21.17 -18.71 -5.16
C LEU A 208 -20.16 -19.85 -4.98
N ALA A 209 -18.89 -19.52 -4.88
CA ALA A 209 -17.83 -20.48 -4.60
C ALA A 209 -16.89 -19.99 -3.50
N VAL A 210 -16.48 -20.90 -2.62
CA VAL A 210 -15.49 -20.69 -1.56
C VAL A 210 -14.29 -21.59 -1.84
N ILE A 211 -13.09 -21.01 -1.84
CA ILE A 211 -11.84 -21.76 -2.02
C ILE A 211 -11.20 -21.98 -0.65
N GLY A 212 -11.16 -23.23 -0.20
CA GLY A 212 -10.59 -23.57 1.10
C GLY A 212 -11.12 -24.90 1.63
N GLY A 213 -10.57 -25.33 2.77
CA GLY A 213 -10.96 -26.61 3.38
C GLY A 213 -10.63 -26.75 4.86
N GLY A 214 -10.45 -25.64 5.57
CA GLY A 214 -10.40 -25.60 7.04
C GLY A 214 -11.67 -24.94 7.60
N ASP A 215 -11.70 -24.66 8.90
CA ASP A 215 -12.89 -24.13 9.59
C ASP A 215 -13.41 -22.84 8.95
N SER A 216 -12.54 -21.89 8.64
CA SER A 216 -12.94 -20.63 7.98
C SER A 216 -13.69 -20.89 6.67
N ALA A 217 -13.29 -21.89 5.88
CA ALA A 217 -13.99 -22.20 4.64
C ALA A 217 -15.39 -22.77 4.92
N MET A 218 -15.56 -23.57 5.97
CA MET A 218 -16.86 -24.13 6.35
C MET A 218 -17.80 -23.07 6.92
N GLU A 219 -17.28 -22.23 7.81
CA GLU A 219 -18.01 -21.10 8.41
C GLU A 219 -18.46 -20.11 7.34
N GLU A 220 -17.55 -19.67 6.47
CA GLU A 220 -17.86 -18.72 5.40
C GLU A 220 -18.81 -19.32 4.37
N SER A 221 -18.64 -20.59 3.99
CA SER A 221 -19.57 -21.26 3.06
C SER A 221 -20.98 -21.34 3.64
N THR A 222 -21.08 -21.71 4.92
CA THR A 222 -22.36 -21.78 5.65
C THR A 222 -23.00 -20.40 5.78
N PHE A 223 -22.20 -19.37 6.04
CA PHE A 223 -22.69 -18.00 6.08
C PHE A 223 -23.28 -17.56 4.73
N LEU A 224 -22.61 -17.88 3.62
CA LEU A 224 -23.03 -17.50 2.27
C LEU A 224 -24.32 -18.18 1.80
N THR A 225 -24.73 -19.31 2.40
CA THR A 225 -26.00 -19.96 2.04
C THR A 225 -27.23 -19.12 2.40
N LYS A 226 -27.07 -18.06 3.19
CA LYS A 226 -28.14 -17.10 3.49
C LYS A 226 -28.46 -16.16 2.32
N TYR A 227 -27.54 -16.05 1.34
CA TYR A 227 -27.60 -15.06 0.27
C TYR A 227 -27.52 -15.68 -1.12
N GLY A 228 -26.65 -16.68 -1.31
CA GLY A 228 -26.48 -17.36 -2.59
C GLY A 228 -27.53 -18.45 -2.81
N SER A 229 -27.86 -18.73 -4.07
CA SER A 229 -28.76 -19.83 -4.43
C SER A 229 -28.11 -21.20 -4.29
N LYS A 230 -26.77 -21.25 -4.36
CA LYS A 230 -25.95 -22.44 -4.11
C LYS A 230 -24.52 -22.02 -3.78
N VAL A 231 -23.87 -22.73 -2.85
CA VAL A 231 -22.47 -22.49 -2.48
C VAL A 231 -21.64 -23.72 -2.82
N TYR A 232 -20.61 -23.55 -3.64
CA TYR A 232 -19.63 -24.59 -3.98
C TYR A 232 -18.39 -24.42 -3.11
N ILE A 233 -17.89 -25.51 -2.55
CA ILE A 233 -16.58 -25.51 -1.86
C ILE A 233 -15.57 -26.14 -2.80
N ILE A 234 -14.55 -25.38 -3.17
CA ILE A 234 -13.45 -25.84 -4.02
C ILE A 234 -12.24 -26.06 -3.13
N HIS A 235 -11.88 -27.32 -2.96
CA HIS A 235 -10.76 -27.74 -2.12
C HIS A 235 -9.76 -28.55 -2.92
N ARG A 236 -8.48 -28.35 -2.63
CA ARG A 236 -7.37 -29.00 -3.36
C ARG A 236 -7.14 -30.46 -2.98
N ARG A 237 -7.81 -30.96 -1.95
CA ARG A 237 -7.67 -32.34 -1.45
C ARG A 237 -9.01 -33.05 -1.46
N ASP A 238 -8.95 -34.36 -1.28
CA ASP A 238 -10.10 -35.26 -1.08
C ASP A 238 -10.71 -35.17 0.33
N THR A 239 -9.99 -34.59 1.30
CA THR A 239 -10.44 -34.48 2.70
C THR A 239 -10.27 -33.07 3.27
N PHE A 240 -11.27 -32.61 4.02
CA PHE A 240 -11.23 -31.34 4.77
C PHE A 240 -10.39 -31.46 6.04
N ARG A 241 -9.89 -30.32 6.52
CA ARG A 241 -9.18 -30.15 7.80
C ARG A 241 -10.00 -29.39 8.84
N ALA A 242 -11.28 -29.16 8.56
CA ALA A 242 -12.19 -28.54 9.51
C ALA A 242 -12.46 -29.48 10.69
N SER A 243 -12.65 -28.91 11.88
CA SER A 243 -12.85 -29.62 13.16
C SER A 243 -14.24 -29.44 13.74
#